data_AF-A0A7C2LQL6-F1
#
_entry.id   AF-A0A7C2LQL6-F1
#
_cell.length_a   1.000
_cell.length_b   1.000
_cell.length_c   1.000
_cell.angle_alpha   90.00
_cell.angle_beta   90.00
_cell.angle_gamma   90.00
#
_symmetry.space_group_name_H-M   'P 1'
#
loop_
_entity.id
_entity.type
_entity.pdbx_description
1 polymer ?
#
loop_
_entity_poly.entity_id
_entity_poly.type
_entity_poly.pdbx_seq_one_letter_code
_entity_poly.pdbx_strand_id
1 'polypeptide(L)'
;MDPRRARVDEDRLNPAPPPDADEATLGGYRAIHGRVPAFAGPGGHPYTVDVVIEPEGEAWVGYVVILRWSSDGRRVLAHRDSPVLVRAATAADAEAALRALRLSDVKCLVDTVWSDDEDVPCSDKPC
;
A
#
# COMPACT_ATOMS: atom_id res chain seq x y z
N MET A 1 -15.08 32.52 -16.21
CA MET A 1 -14.13 31.63 -15.51
C MET A 1 -12.89 31.54 -16.39
N ASP A 2 -11.69 31.83 -15.87
CA ASP A 2 -10.46 31.82 -16.67
C ASP A 2 -9.99 30.36 -16.89
N PRO A 3 -9.94 29.86 -18.13
CA PRO A 3 -9.55 28.48 -18.42
C PRO A 3 -8.10 28.14 -18.02
N ARG A 4 -7.21 29.13 -17.93
CA ARG A 4 -5.83 28.92 -17.46
C ARG A 4 -5.78 28.72 -15.95
N ARG A 5 -6.64 29.43 -15.20
CA ARG A 5 -6.75 29.29 -13.75
C ARG A 5 -7.33 27.92 -13.36
N ALA A 6 -8.36 27.47 -14.10
CA ALA A 6 -8.95 26.15 -13.90
C ALA A 6 -7.94 25.00 -14.11
N ARG A 7 -7.10 25.06 -15.15
CA ARG A 7 -6.02 24.07 -15.36
C ARG A 7 -4.99 24.06 -14.24
N VAL A 8 -4.55 25.22 -13.75
CA VAL A 8 -3.58 25.29 -12.64
C VAL A 8 -4.15 24.70 -11.35
N ASP A 9 -5.44 24.92 -11.09
CA ASP A 9 -6.10 24.32 -9.93
C ASP A 9 -6.25 22.80 -10.13
N GLU A 10 -6.60 22.33 -11.33
CA GLU A 10 -6.68 20.89 -11.64
C GLU A 10 -5.32 20.19 -11.58
N ASP A 11 -4.25 20.79 -12.10
CA ASP A 11 -2.87 20.30 -12.02
C ASP A 11 -2.36 20.24 -10.56
N ARG A 12 -2.85 21.12 -9.67
CA ARG A 12 -2.54 21.06 -8.23
C ARG A 12 -3.26 19.93 -7.52
N LEU A 13 -4.50 19.65 -7.91
CA LEU A 13 -5.29 18.54 -7.35
C LEU A 13 -4.84 17.19 -7.92
N ASN A 14 -4.40 17.16 -9.18
CA ASN A 14 -4.00 15.98 -9.92
C ASN A 14 -2.67 16.25 -10.65
N PRO A 15 -1.53 16.31 -9.93
CA PRO A 15 -0.24 16.51 -10.56
C PRO A 15 0.02 15.40 -11.58
N ALA A 16 0.48 15.78 -12.77
CA ALA A 16 0.94 14.82 -13.76
C ALA A 16 2.07 13.98 -13.15
N PRO A 17 2.07 12.66 -13.35
CA PRO A 17 3.12 11.82 -12.79
C PRO A 17 4.50 12.17 -13.34
N PRO A 18 5.56 11.87 -12.58
CA PRO A 18 6.93 11.94 -13.09
C PRO A 18 7.06 11.06 -14.35
N PRO A 19 7.67 11.57 -15.43
CA PRO A 19 7.79 10.84 -16.70
C PRO A 19 8.69 9.58 -16.59
N ASP A 20 9.46 9.47 -15.53
CA ASP A 20 10.39 8.39 -15.21
C ASP A 20 9.91 7.48 -14.06
N ALA A 21 8.66 7.64 -13.61
CA ALA A 21 8.07 6.77 -12.60
C ALA A 21 7.93 5.32 -13.12
N ASP A 22 8.56 4.36 -12.45
CA ASP A 22 8.37 2.94 -12.73
C ASP A 22 7.05 2.45 -12.12
N GLU A 23 6.00 2.37 -12.95
CA GLU A 23 4.67 1.88 -12.56
C GLU A 23 4.70 0.51 -11.88
N ALA A 24 5.72 -0.31 -12.14
CA ALA A 24 5.86 -1.63 -11.53
C ALA A 24 6.33 -1.58 -10.06
N THR A 25 6.54 -0.40 -9.48
CA THR A 25 6.92 -0.18 -8.07
C THR A 25 5.78 0.45 -7.25
N LEU A 26 5.81 0.30 -5.92
CA LEU A 26 4.87 0.99 -5.01
C LEU A 26 4.88 2.51 -5.22
N GLY A 27 6.07 3.10 -5.30
CA GLY A 27 6.26 4.53 -5.50
C GLY A 27 5.76 5.01 -6.86
N GLY A 28 6.16 4.34 -7.93
CA GLY A 28 5.75 4.73 -9.28
C GLY A 28 4.27 4.55 -9.53
N TYR A 29 3.66 3.46 -9.03
CA TYR A 29 2.20 3.28 -9.07
C TYR A 29 1.48 4.44 -8.38
N ARG A 30 1.88 4.80 -7.15
CA ARG A 30 1.25 5.89 -6.40
C ARG A 30 1.41 7.23 -7.12
N ALA A 31 2.56 7.48 -7.72
CA ALA A 31 2.83 8.70 -8.47
C ALA A 31 1.95 8.81 -9.73
N ILE A 32 1.78 7.70 -10.46
CA ILE A 32 0.98 7.62 -11.70
C ILE A 32 -0.52 7.67 -11.44
N HIS A 33 -1.00 6.93 -10.44
CA HIS A 33 -2.43 6.72 -10.22
C HIS A 33 -3.02 7.60 -9.10
N GLY A 34 -2.19 8.28 -8.33
CA GLY A 34 -2.61 9.10 -7.18
C GLY A 34 -3.19 8.31 -6.00
N ARG A 35 -3.19 6.97 -6.07
CA ARG A 35 -3.77 6.06 -5.07
C ARG A 35 -2.86 4.86 -4.80
N VAL A 36 -3.13 4.19 -3.68
CA VAL A 36 -2.47 2.91 -3.35
C VAL A 36 -2.85 1.82 -4.33
N PRO A 37 -1.95 0.84 -4.59
CA PRO A 37 -2.30 -0.32 -5.41
C PRO A 37 -3.35 -1.19 -4.72
N ALA A 38 -4.18 -1.81 -5.54
CA ALA A 38 -5.12 -2.85 -5.14
C ALA A 38 -4.72 -4.18 -5.78
N PHE A 39 -4.86 -5.26 -5.02
CA PHE A 39 -4.54 -6.62 -5.41
C PHE A 39 -5.76 -7.53 -5.20
N ALA A 40 -5.93 -8.51 -6.07
CA ALA A 40 -6.78 -9.66 -5.76
C ALA A 40 -6.02 -10.59 -4.82
N GLY A 41 -6.61 -10.97 -3.70
CA GLY A 41 -5.97 -11.89 -2.75
C GLY A 41 -6.82 -13.14 -2.46
N PRO A 42 -6.44 -13.93 -1.45
CA PRO A 42 -7.15 -15.14 -1.05
C PRO A 42 -8.65 -14.91 -0.81
N GLY A 43 -9.47 -15.91 -1.14
CA GLY A 43 -10.92 -15.84 -0.97
C GLY A 43 -11.64 -14.83 -1.89
N GLY A 44 -10.95 -14.28 -2.91
CA GLY A 44 -11.56 -13.34 -3.86
C GLY A 44 -11.80 -11.93 -3.30
N HIS A 45 -11.17 -11.60 -2.17
CA HIS A 45 -11.26 -10.27 -1.59
C HIS A 45 -10.31 -9.28 -2.28
N PRO A 46 -10.68 -7.98 -2.35
CA PRO A 46 -9.74 -6.92 -2.71
C PRO A 46 -8.83 -6.59 -1.53
N TYR A 47 -7.57 -6.32 -1.83
CA TYR A 47 -6.58 -5.90 -0.84
C TYR A 47 -5.90 -4.62 -1.29
N THR A 48 -5.76 -3.63 -0.41
CA THR A 48 -4.95 -2.42 -0.69
C THR A 48 -3.73 -2.39 0.20
N VAL A 49 -2.64 -1.83 -0.33
CA VAL A 49 -1.37 -1.79 0.38
C VAL A 49 -0.82 -0.37 0.43
N ASP A 50 -0.50 0.14 1.62
CA ASP A 50 0.25 1.39 1.77
C ASP A 50 1.55 1.17 2.56
N VAL A 51 2.45 2.13 2.45
CA VAL A 51 3.75 2.12 3.13
C VAL A 51 3.64 2.73 4.52
N VAL A 52 4.33 2.13 5.49
CA VAL A 52 4.49 2.68 6.84
C VAL A 52 5.97 2.78 7.16
N ILE A 53 6.37 3.93 7.70
CA ILE A 53 7.74 4.24 8.12
C ILE A 53 7.68 4.75 9.55
N GLU A 54 8.44 4.13 10.45
CA GLU A 54 8.44 4.47 11.87
C GLU A 54 9.85 4.38 12.47
N PRO A 55 10.14 5.17 13.52
CA PRO A 55 11.43 5.10 14.19
C PRO A 55 11.52 3.81 15.04
N GLU A 56 12.68 3.17 15.02
CA GLU A 56 13.01 2.04 15.89
C GLU A 56 14.42 2.20 16.46
N GLY A 57 14.50 2.67 17.71
CA GLY A 57 15.76 3.06 18.33
C GLY A 57 16.39 4.25 17.61
N GLU A 58 17.65 4.11 17.19
CA GLU A 58 18.36 5.11 16.38
C GLU A 58 18.18 4.91 14.86
N ALA A 59 17.39 3.92 14.45
CA ALA A 59 17.11 3.62 13.06
C ALA A 59 15.66 3.95 12.69
N TRP A 60 15.35 3.81 11.41
CA TRP A 60 14.00 3.82 10.86
C TRP A 60 13.71 2.47 10.23
N VAL A 61 12.50 1.96 10.42
CA VAL A 61 12.02 0.74 9.78
C VAL A 61 10.87 1.05 8.86
N GLY A 62 10.70 0.20 7.85
CA GLY A 62 9.58 0.29 6.93
C GLY A 62 8.97 -1.08 6.67
N TYR A 63 7.65 -1.09 6.61
CA TYR A 63 6.80 -2.24 6.32
C TYR A 63 5.56 -1.76 5.56
N VAL A 64 4.75 -2.70 5.08
CA VAL A 64 3.49 -2.36 4.42
C VAL A 64 2.30 -2.74 5.28
N VAL A 65 1.28 -1.88 5.29
CA VAL A 65 -0.03 -2.20 5.87
C VAL A 65 -0.94 -2.72 4.77
N ILE A 66 -1.57 -3.86 4.99
CA ILE A 66 -2.41 -4.57 4.03
C ILE A 66 -3.84 -4.58 4.56
N LEU A 67 -4.75 -3.92 3.86
CA LEU A 67 -6.18 -3.91 4.20
C LEU A 67 -6.92 -4.93 3.35
N ARG A 68 -7.65 -5.86 3.98
CA ARG A 68 -8.64 -6.72 3.31
C ARG A 68 -9.98 -6.00 3.26
N TRP A 69 -10.57 -5.90 2.08
CA TRP A 69 -11.87 -5.29 1.87
C TRP A 69 -12.97 -6.34 1.74
N SER A 70 -14.22 -5.94 1.98
CA SER A 70 -15.39 -6.71 1.58
C SER A 70 -15.39 -6.91 0.08
N SER A 71 -16.02 -8.00 -0.40
CA SER A 71 -16.03 -8.31 -1.84
C SER A 71 -16.69 -7.23 -2.70
N ASP A 72 -17.56 -6.39 -2.11
CA ASP A 72 -18.16 -5.22 -2.75
C ASP A 72 -17.29 -3.94 -2.67
N GLY A 73 -16.12 -4.02 -2.02
CA GLY A 73 -15.16 -2.92 -1.87
C GLY A 73 -15.59 -1.80 -0.92
N ARG A 74 -16.67 -1.96 -0.14
CA ARG A 74 -17.27 -0.88 0.65
C ARG A 74 -16.80 -0.80 2.09
N ARG A 75 -16.25 -1.88 2.64
CA ARG A 75 -15.84 -1.97 4.05
C ARG A 75 -14.48 -2.61 4.17
N VAL A 76 -13.63 -2.07 5.06
CA VAL A 76 -12.42 -2.74 5.52
C VAL A 76 -12.84 -3.84 6.50
N LEU A 77 -12.50 -5.09 6.18
CA LEU A 77 -12.81 -6.26 7.02
C LEU A 77 -11.70 -6.55 8.01
N ALA A 78 -10.45 -6.35 7.60
CA ALA A 78 -9.28 -6.60 8.44
C ALA A 78 -8.07 -5.81 7.93
N HIS A 79 -7.07 -5.64 8.80
CA HIS A 79 -5.74 -5.17 8.42
C HIS A 79 -4.69 -6.14 8.98
N ARG A 80 -3.57 -6.26 8.26
CA ARG A 80 -2.36 -6.91 8.74
C ARG A 80 -1.16 -6.11 8.28
N ASP A 81 -0.16 -6.02 9.13
CA ASP A 81 1.13 -5.45 8.77
C ASP A 81 2.04 -6.56 8.27
N SER A 82 2.90 -6.25 7.29
CA SER A 82 4.00 -7.13 6.97
C SER A 82 5.04 -7.14 8.09
N PRO A 83 5.93 -8.14 8.12
CA PRO A 83 7.21 -7.97 8.80
C PRO A 83 7.95 -6.72 8.31
N VAL A 84 8.93 -6.26 9.09
CA VAL A 84 9.85 -5.19 8.66
C VAL A 84 10.57 -5.62 7.39
N LEU A 85 10.42 -4.83 6.33
CA LEU A 85 11.01 -5.08 5.01
C LEU A 85 12.28 -4.27 4.79
N VAL A 86 12.37 -3.08 5.38
CA VAL A 86 13.51 -2.17 5.24
C VAL A 86 13.92 -1.63 6.59
N ARG A 87 15.22 -1.37 6.75
CA ARG A 87 15.80 -0.63 7.86
C ARG A 87 16.82 0.36 7.32
N ALA A 88 16.76 1.61 7.75
CA ALA A 88 17.65 2.67 7.30
C ALA A 88 18.01 3.65 8.42
N ALA A 89 18.99 4.51 8.18
CA ALA A 89 19.41 5.54 9.13
C ALA A 89 18.43 6.72 9.19
N THR A 90 17.68 6.98 8.11
CA THR A 90 16.72 8.08 8.03
C THR A 90 15.36 7.59 7.55
N ALA A 91 14.30 8.34 7.89
CA ALA A 91 12.94 8.09 7.41
C ALA A 91 12.88 8.14 5.87
N ALA A 92 13.57 9.11 5.27
CA ALA A 92 13.57 9.31 3.82
C ALA A 92 14.22 8.13 3.08
N ASP A 93 15.32 7.58 3.62
CA ASP A 93 15.97 6.41 3.03
C ASP A 93 15.09 5.15 3.16
N ALA A 94 14.45 4.97 4.32
CA ALA A 94 13.49 3.87 4.52
C ALA A 94 12.30 3.99 3.56
N GLU A 95 11.75 5.21 3.41
CA GLU A 95 10.64 5.47 2.49
C GLU A 95 11.05 5.22 1.03
N ALA A 96 12.20 5.72 0.60
CA ALA A 96 12.70 5.51 -0.76
C ALA A 96 12.91 4.02 -1.05
N ALA A 97 13.53 3.28 -0.13
CA ALA A 97 13.75 1.84 -0.27
C ALA A 97 12.42 1.07 -0.33
N LEU A 98 11.46 1.40 0.53
CA LEU A 98 10.17 0.73 0.57
C LEU A 98 9.32 1.05 -0.68
N ARG A 99 9.36 2.30 -1.16
CA ARG A 99 8.69 2.71 -2.41
C ARG A 99 9.28 2.06 -3.65
N ALA A 100 10.54 1.64 -3.62
CA ALA A 100 11.18 0.93 -4.71
C ALA A 100 10.76 -0.55 -4.83
N LEU A 101 10.02 -1.10 -3.85
CA LEU A 101 9.52 -2.47 -3.93
C LEU A 101 8.62 -2.67 -5.14
N ARG A 102 8.82 -3.79 -5.83
CA ARG A 102 8.02 -4.18 -7.00
C ARG A 102 6.64 -4.61 -6.55
N LEU A 103 5.61 -4.23 -7.32
CA LEU A 103 4.23 -4.66 -7.07
C LEU A 103 4.07 -6.18 -7.11
N SER A 104 4.90 -6.90 -7.89
CA SER A 104 4.94 -8.37 -7.91
C SER A 104 5.38 -8.95 -6.57
N ASP A 105 6.39 -8.35 -5.93
CA ASP A 105 6.93 -8.83 -4.66
C ASP A 105 5.95 -8.52 -3.52
N VAL A 106 5.33 -7.34 -3.59
CA VAL A 106 4.23 -6.95 -2.68
C VAL A 106 3.03 -7.88 -2.83
N LYS A 107 2.68 -8.30 -4.04
CA LYS A 107 1.62 -9.28 -4.27
C LYS A 107 1.93 -10.63 -3.61
N CYS A 108 3.16 -11.14 -3.78
CA CYS A 108 3.59 -12.37 -3.10
C CYS A 108 3.52 -12.24 -1.58
N LEU A 109 3.87 -11.07 -1.05
CA LEU A 109 3.76 -10.77 0.38
C LEU A 109 2.30 -10.76 0.87
N VAL A 110 1.37 -10.15 0.11
CA VAL A 110 -0.07 -10.22 0.42
C VAL A 110 -0.54 -11.68 0.46
N ASP A 111 -0.16 -12.49 -0.52
CA ASP A 111 -0.58 -13.89 -0.55
C ASP A 111 -0.03 -14.69 0.64
N THR A 112 1.19 -14.37 1.08
CA THR A 112 1.86 -15.05 2.21
C THR A 112 1.29 -14.62 3.56
N VAL A 113 1.06 -13.32 3.77
CA VAL A 113 0.52 -12.80 5.04
C VAL A 113 -0.90 -13.32 5.29
N TRP A 114 -1.63 -13.67 4.23
CA TRP A 114 -3.02 -14.14 4.29
C TRP A 114 -3.20 -15.62 3.94
N SER A 115 -2.11 -16.39 3.73
CA SER A 115 -2.20 -17.85 3.52
C SER A 115 -2.56 -18.62 4.78
N ASP A 116 -2.42 -18.00 5.96
CA ASP A 116 -2.56 -18.65 7.27
C ASP A 116 -3.96 -18.49 7.90
N ASP A 117 -4.92 -17.84 7.22
CA ASP A 117 -6.29 -17.73 7.71
C ASP A 117 -7.16 -18.91 7.26
N GLU A 118 -7.41 -19.81 8.21
CA GLU A 118 -8.69 -20.51 8.28
C GLU A 118 -9.78 -19.48 8.63
N ASP A 119 -10.76 -19.31 7.74
CA ASP A 119 -11.97 -18.51 7.93
C ASP A 119 -12.84 -19.07 9.08
N VAL A 120 -12.40 -18.92 10.34
CA VAL A 120 -13.26 -19.14 11.52
C VAL A 120 -13.60 -17.78 12.12
N PRO A 121 -14.84 -17.31 11.93
CA PRO A 121 -15.34 -16.10 12.58
C PRO A 121 -15.16 -16.19 14.10
N CYS A 122 -14.89 -15.05 14.74
CA CYS A 122 -14.77 -14.98 16.20
C CYS A 122 -16.05 -15.46 16.93
N SER A 123 -17.22 -15.46 16.25
CA SER A 123 -18.47 -16.03 16.78
C SER A 123 -18.42 -17.53 17.01
N ASP A 124 -17.50 -18.24 16.36
CA ASP A 124 -17.49 -19.70 16.26
C ASP A 124 -16.31 -20.32 17.04
N LYS A 125 -15.53 -19.50 17.76
CA LYS A 125 -14.52 -19.98 18.70
C LYS A 125 -15.16 -20.19 20.09
N PRO A 126 -14.97 -21.36 20.74
CA PRO A 126 -15.47 -21.55 22.09
C PRO A 126 -14.81 -20.55 23.05
N CYS A 127 -15.64 -19.94 23.90
CA CYS A 127 -15.28 -18.90 24.86
C CYS A 127 -14.11 -19.27 25.78
#